data_AF-A0A9C8M129-F1
#
_entry.id   AF-A0A9C8M129-F1
#
_cell.length_a   1.000
_cell.length_b   1.000
_cell.length_c   1.000
_cell.angle_alpha   90.00
_cell.angle_beta   90.00
_cell.angle_gamma   90.00
#
_symmetry.space_group_name_H-M   'P 1'
#
loop_
_entity.id
_entity.type
_entity.pdbx_description
1 polymer ?
#
loop_
_entity_poly.entity_id
_entity_poly.type
_entity_poly.pdbx_seq_one_letter_code
_entity_poly.pdbx_strand_id
1 'polypeptide(L)'
;MTDIIEHNPAPLVRVRKTRTTENAIAPKVSFAMPAYNEADNIERTVRECLDAFVSAGIETAPVRDSSDGKPWGEIVVTDDCSKDSTGEILERLQKLHPNIVIVTHLERNQGYGRALSDAIAASRGEWVATIDSDGQFDPAD
;
A
#
# COMPACT_ATOMS: atom_id res chain seq x y z
N MET A 1 26.34 -21.97 27.15
CA MET A 1 26.32 -20.68 26.44
C MET A 1 24.90 -20.47 26.02
N THR A 2 24.17 -19.63 26.77
CA THR A 2 22.76 -19.34 26.47
C THR A 2 22.77 -18.28 25.39
N ASP A 3 22.27 -18.60 24.20
CA ASP A 3 22.03 -17.62 23.15
C ASP A 3 21.05 -16.58 23.68
N ILE A 4 21.55 -15.36 23.88
CA ILE A 4 20.71 -14.20 24.09
C ILE A 4 20.10 -13.92 22.73
N ILE A 5 18.85 -14.34 22.54
CA ILE A 5 18.03 -13.84 21.43
C ILE A 5 17.90 -12.34 21.67
N GLU A 6 18.74 -11.55 20.99
CA GLU A 6 18.58 -10.10 20.94
C GLU A 6 17.18 -9.82 20.42
N HIS A 7 16.31 -9.38 21.32
CA HIS A 7 14.98 -8.91 20.98
C HIS A 7 15.16 -7.59 20.24
N ASN A 8 15.36 -7.67 18.92
CA ASN A 8 15.42 -6.50 18.06
C ASN A 8 14.07 -5.78 18.19
N PRO A 9 14.01 -4.56 18.74
CA PRO A 9 12.76 -3.83 18.85
C PRO A 9 12.16 -3.68 17.44
N ALA A 10 10.82 -3.71 17.36
CA ALA A 10 10.15 -3.50 16.08
C ALA A 10 10.63 -2.16 15.48
N PRO A 11 11.09 -2.14 14.23
CA PRO A 11 11.62 -0.93 13.59
C PRO A 11 10.57 0.18 13.55
N LEU A 12 11.02 1.43 13.51
CA LEU A 12 10.11 2.58 13.44
C LEU A 12 9.40 2.64 12.09
N VAL A 13 8.07 2.47 12.13
CA VAL A 13 7.18 2.53 10.98
C VAL A 13 6.20 3.69 11.12
N ARG A 14 5.96 4.43 10.05
CA ARG A 14 4.92 5.47 9.97
C ARG A 14 3.85 5.07 8.96
N VAL A 15 2.59 5.05 9.38
CA VAL A 15 1.45 4.82 8.48
C VAL A 15 0.75 6.14 8.20
N ARG A 16 0.65 6.53 6.92
CA ARG A 16 -0.13 7.67 6.44
C ARG A 16 -1.42 7.19 5.78
N LYS A 17 -2.55 7.53 6.39
CA LYS A 17 -3.91 7.35 5.85
C LYS A 17 -4.53 8.72 5.58
N THR A 18 -5.43 8.81 4.60
CA THR A 18 -6.23 10.03 4.41
C THR A 18 -7.42 10.02 5.37
N ARG A 19 -7.84 11.20 5.87
CA ARG A 19 -9.02 11.33 6.76
C ARG A 19 -10.31 10.77 6.14
N THR A 20 -10.36 10.72 4.81
CA THR A 20 -11.46 10.12 4.05
C THR A 20 -11.50 8.61 4.25
N THR A 21 -10.35 7.92 4.21
CA THR A 21 -10.28 6.48 4.45
C THR A 21 -10.61 6.07 5.88
N GLU A 22 -10.31 6.88 6.89
CA GLU A 22 -10.58 6.57 8.30
C GLU A 22 -12.08 6.39 8.60
N ASN A 23 -12.93 7.12 7.88
CA ASN A 23 -14.38 7.09 8.08
C ASN A 23 -15.11 6.31 6.98
N ALA A 24 -14.37 5.65 6.09
CA ALA A 24 -14.92 4.79 5.06
C ALA A 24 -15.24 3.40 5.64
N ILE A 25 -16.27 2.74 5.09
CA ILE A 25 -16.52 1.31 5.33
C ILE A 25 -15.29 0.49 4.94
N ALA A 26 -15.18 -0.76 5.38
CA ALA A 26 -14.06 -1.60 4.95
C ALA A 26 -14.02 -1.72 3.41
N PRO A 27 -12.84 -1.57 2.77
CA PRO A 27 -12.70 -1.86 1.35
C PRO A 27 -13.00 -3.33 1.07
N LYS A 28 -13.40 -3.65 -0.16
CA LYS A 28 -13.59 -5.04 -0.57
C LYS A 28 -12.25 -5.73 -0.84
N VAL A 29 -11.33 -5.00 -1.45
CA VAL A 29 -10.01 -5.49 -1.87
C VAL A 29 -8.93 -4.48 -1.49
N SER A 30 -7.80 -4.98 -1.00
CA SER A 30 -6.56 -4.23 -0.82
C SER A 30 -5.49 -4.79 -1.75
N PHE A 31 -4.79 -3.91 -2.46
CA PHE A 31 -3.52 -4.26 -3.08
C PHE A 31 -2.38 -3.87 -2.14
N ALA A 32 -1.59 -4.85 -1.72
CA ALA A 32 -0.46 -4.67 -0.81
C ALA A 32 0.86 -4.79 -1.61
N MET A 33 1.69 -3.76 -1.56
CA MET A 33 2.92 -3.69 -2.37
C MET A 33 4.11 -3.14 -1.57
N PRO A 34 5.26 -3.83 -1.55
CA PRO A 34 6.51 -3.28 -1.03
C PRO A 34 7.21 -2.45 -2.11
N ALA A 35 7.91 -1.37 -1.74
CA ALA A 35 8.68 -0.53 -2.65
C ALA A 35 10.02 -0.14 -2.02
N TYR A 36 11.11 -0.22 -2.79
CA TYR A 36 12.42 0.28 -2.40
C TYR A 36 13.19 0.77 -3.63
N ASN A 37 13.42 2.07 -3.73
CA ASN A 37 14.07 2.71 -4.87
C ASN A 37 13.39 2.39 -6.22
N GLU A 38 12.08 2.61 -6.30
CA GLU A 38 11.23 2.35 -7.45
C GLU A 38 10.74 3.63 -8.11
N ALA A 39 11.50 4.74 -8.04
CA ALA A 39 11.04 6.03 -8.58
C ALA A 39 10.65 5.97 -10.08
N ASP A 40 11.27 5.08 -10.85
CA ASP A 40 10.99 4.90 -12.27
C ASP A 40 9.69 4.11 -12.54
N ASN A 41 9.24 3.27 -11.62
CA ASN A 41 8.12 2.34 -11.82
C ASN A 41 6.89 2.67 -10.98
N ILE A 42 7.07 3.18 -9.76
CA ILE A 42 6.01 3.22 -8.74
C ILE A 42 4.77 4.00 -9.18
N GLU A 43 4.92 5.09 -9.94
CA GLU A 43 3.76 5.83 -10.45
C GLU A 43 2.96 5.02 -11.46
N ARG A 44 3.63 4.31 -12.37
CA ARG A 44 2.96 3.46 -13.36
C ARG A 44 2.24 2.32 -12.66
N THR A 45 2.92 1.59 -11.79
CA THR A 45 2.35 0.43 -11.09
C THR A 45 1.12 0.81 -10.25
N VAL A 46 1.17 1.93 -9.52
CA VAL A 46 0.01 2.42 -8.74
C VAL A 46 -1.15 2.80 -9.67
N ARG A 47 -0.90 3.38 -10.84
CA ARG A 47 -1.95 3.71 -11.82
C ARG A 47 -2.58 2.46 -12.42
N GLU A 48 -1.77 1.46 -12.79
CA GLU A 48 -2.26 0.17 -13.27
C GLU A 48 -3.17 -0.51 -12.23
N CYS A 49 -2.80 -0.45 -10.95
CA CYS A 49 -3.67 -0.90 -9.85
C CYS A 49 -5.00 -0.13 -9.77
N LEU A 50 -4.98 1.19 -9.95
CA LEU A 50 -6.20 2.00 -9.97
C LEU A 50 -7.10 1.64 -11.17
N ASP A 51 -6.50 1.45 -12.34
CA ASP A 51 -7.20 1.07 -13.57
C ASP A 51 -7.80 -0.34 -13.47
N ALA A 52 -7.11 -1.27 -12.79
CA ALA A 52 -7.62 -2.61 -12.50
C ALA A 52 -8.88 -2.55 -11.62
N PHE A 53 -8.90 -1.72 -10.57
CA PHE A 53 -10.12 -1.50 -9.79
C PHE A 53 -11.27 -0.99 -10.64
N VAL A 54 -11.03 0.05 -11.45
CA VAL A 54 -12.07 0.62 -12.33
C VAL A 54 -12.61 -0.43 -13.31
N SER A 55 -11.72 -1.21 -13.92
CA SER A 55 -12.09 -2.28 -14.87
C SER A 55 -12.91 -3.40 -14.22
N ALA A 56 -12.65 -3.68 -12.93
CA ALA A 56 -13.42 -4.63 -12.14
C ALA A 56 -14.73 -4.05 -11.56
N GLY A 57 -15.06 -2.78 -11.83
CA GLY A 57 -16.22 -2.10 -11.25
C GLY A 57 -16.07 -1.79 -9.75
N ILE A 58 -14.83 -1.69 -9.27
CA ILE A 58 -14.48 -1.34 -7.90
C ILE A 58 -14.16 0.16 -7.86
N GLU A 59 -14.85 0.89 -6.98
CA GLU A 59 -14.66 2.33 -6.81
C GLU A 59 -13.28 2.61 -6.18
N THR A 60 -12.57 3.62 -6.68
CA THR A 60 -11.27 4.05 -6.14
C THR A 60 -11.40 5.19 -5.13
N ALA A 61 -12.59 5.77 -4.99
CA ALA A 61 -12.88 6.71 -3.92
C ALA A 61 -13.33 5.94 -2.66
N PRO A 62 -12.82 6.27 -1.45
CA PRO A 62 -13.29 5.62 -0.23
C PRO A 62 -14.79 5.88 0.00
N VAL A 63 -15.56 4.81 0.16
CA VAL A 63 -17.02 4.85 0.29
C VAL A 63 -17.43 4.88 1.78
N ARG A 64 -18.42 5.70 2.12
CA ARG A 64 -18.92 5.85 3.52
C ARG A 64 -20.19 5.06 3.81
N ASP A 65 -20.92 4.68 2.77
CA ASP A 65 -22.19 3.95 2.85
C ASP A 65 -22.27 2.99 1.65
N SER A 66 -22.64 1.73 1.91
CA SER A 66 -22.73 0.66 0.90
C SER A 66 -24.15 0.50 0.34
N SER A 67 -25.01 1.51 0.45
CA SER A 67 -26.42 1.40 0.06
C SER A 67 -26.64 1.15 -1.43
N ASP A 68 -25.71 1.56 -2.30
CA ASP A 68 -25.71 1.27 -3.74
C ASP A 68 -25.08 -0.09 -4.10
N GLY A 69 -24.56 -0.81 -3.09
CA GLY A 69 -23.94 -2.13 -3.24
C GLY A 69 -22.59 -2.13 -3.94
N LYS A 70 -21.98 -0.97 -4.21
CA LYS A 70 -20.72 -0.91 -4.94
C LYS A 70 -19.51 -1.12 -4.03
N PRO A 71 -18.57 -2.01 -4.39
CA PRO A 71 -17.33 -2.18 -3.65
C PRO A 71 -16.37 -1.01 -3.91
N TRP A 72 -15.48 -0.75 -2.95
CA TRP A 72 -14.34 0.14 -3.15
C TRP A 72 -13.03 -0.55 -2.79
N GLY A 73 -11.93 -0.09 -3.38
CA GLY A 73 -10.60 -0.70 -3.29
C GLY A 73 -9.56 0.26 -2.71
N GLU A 74 -8.63 -0.27 -1.94
CA GLU A 74 -7.49 0.48 -1.40
C GLU A 74 -6.16 -0.07 -1.93
N ILE A 75 -5.15 0.79 -1.98
CA ILE A 75 -3.77 0.43 -2.32
C ILE A 75 -2.91 0.75 -1.11
N VAL A 76 -2.18 -0.23 -0.59
CA VAL A 76 -1.30 -0.11 0.55
C VAL A 76 0.14 -0.34 0.09
N VAL A 77 0.94 0.73 0.11
CA VAL A 77 2.34 0.69 -0.32
C VAL A 77 3.26 0.85 0.88
N THR A 78 4.20 -0.06 1.06
CA THR A 78 5.31 0.14 2.00
C THR A 78 6.52 0.73 1.28
N ASP A 79 6.85 1.98 1.55
CA ASP A 79 8.16 2.56 1.24
C ASP A 79 9.21 2.09 2.25
N ASP A 80 10.04 1.13 1.84
CA ASP A 80 11.04 0.45 2.65
C ASP A 80 12.34 1.27 2.76
N CYS A 81 12.20 2.51 3.22
CA CYS A 81 13.30 3.46 3.41
C CYS A 81 14.05 3.75 2.10
N SER A 82 13.32 4.06 1.03
CA SER A 82 13.90 4.45 -0.27
C SER A 82 14.80 5.69 -0.13
N LYS A 83 15.82 5.76 -1.00
CA LYS A 83 16.80 6.86 -1.06
C LYS A 83 16.64 7.74 -2.30
N ASP A 84 15.70 7.40 -3.16
CA ASP A 84 15.31 8.15 -4.36
C ASP A 84 13.96 8.86 -4.14
N SER A 85 13.32 9.29 -5.23
CA SER A 85 12.03 9.99 -5.19
C SER A 85 10.80 9.09 -5.00
N THR A 86 10.95 7.78 -4.70
CA THR A 86 9.81 6.86 -4.52
C THR A 86 8.79 7.38 -3.50
N GLY A 87 9.24 7.76 -2.30
CA GLY A 87 8.38 8.28 -1.24
C GLY A 87 7.68 9.59 -1.63
N GLU A 88 8.37 10.49 -2.33
CA GLU A 88 7.79 11.77 -2.81
C GLU A 88 6.68 11.53 -3.85
N ILE A 89 6.90 10.58 -4.77
CA ILE A 89 5.92 10.19 -5.77
C ILE A 89 4.68 9.58 -5.10
N LEU A 90 4.87 8.68 -4.13
CA LEU A 90 3.78 8.10 -3.36
C LEU A 90 2.97 9.16 -2.61
N GLU A 91 3.64 10.12 -1.95
CA GLU A 91 2.95 11.21 -1.26
C GLU A 91 2.15 12.12 -2.22
N ARG A 92 2.65 12.35 -3.44
CA ARG A 92 1.90 13.06 -4.48
C ARG A 92 0.68 12.26 -4.94
N LEU A 93 0.83 10.97 -5.19
CA LEU A 93 -0.27 10.10 -5.63
C LEU A 93 -1.36 9.99 -4.56
N GLN A 94 -1.00 9.86 -3.28
CA GLN A 94 -1.97 9.84 -2.17
C GLN A 94 -2.81 11.12 -2.08
N LYS A 95 -2.26 12.28 -2.44
CA LYS A 95 -3.04 13.54 -2.49
C LYS A 95 -4.10 13.53 -3.59
N LEU A 96 -3.85 12.81 -4.68
CA LEU A 96 -4.75 12.69 -5.82
C LEU A 96 -5.75 11.54 -5.66
N HIS A 97 -5.32 10.46 -4.99
CA HIS A 97 -6.05 9.21 -4.83
C HIS A 97 -6.12 8.85 -3.34
N PRO A 98 -7.20 9.28 -2.65
CA PRO A 98 -7.30 9.13 -1.19
C PRO A 98 -7.33 7.69 -0.69
N ASN A 99 -7.58 6.71 -1.57
CA ASN A 99 -7.55 5.27 -1.28
C ASN A 99 -6.13 4.68 -1.21
N ILE A 100 -5.09 5.48 -1.43
CA ILE A 100 -3.70 5.06 -1.22
C ILE A 100 -3.31 5.25 0.25
N VAL A 101 -2.79 4.20 0.87
CA VAL A 101 -2.20 4.18 2.20
C VAL A 101 -0.70 3.95 2.07
N ILE A 102 0.10 4.75 2.75
CA ILE A 102 1.56 4.64 2.69
C ILE A 102 2.08 4.20 4.06
N VAL A 103 2.81 3.09 4.09
CA VAL A 103 3.61 2.64 5.22
C VAL A 103 5.05 3.04 4.92
N THR A 104 5.75 3.71 5.83
CA THR A 104 7.14 4.15 5.62
C THR A 104 8.03 3.59 6.71
N HIS A 105 9.10 2.89 6.32
CA HIS A 105 10.19 2.53 7.22
C HIS A 105 11.16 3.70 7.35
N LEU A 106 11.41 4.15 8.59
CA LEU A 106 12.12 5.42 8.83
C LEU A 106 13.63 5.27 9.05
N GLU A 107 14.09 4.10 9.47
CA GLU A 107 15.48 3.93 9.96
C GLU A 107 16.38 3.25 8.92
N ARG A 108 15.87 2.21 8.27
CA ARG A 108 16.59 1.40 7.28
C ARG A 108 15.62 0.56 6.48
N ASN A 109 16.08 0.10 5.32
CA ASN A 109 15.45 -0.96 4.55
C ASN A 109 15.38 -2.25 5.41
N GLN A 110 14.20 -2.84 5.53
CA GLN A 110 13.89 -4.04 6.32
C GLN A 110 13.74 -5.30 5.46
N GLY A 111 13.84 -5.14 4.14
CA GLY A 111 13.77 -6.20 3.15
C GLY A 111 12.34 -6.48 2.70
N TYR A 112 12.23 -7.03 1.49
CA TYR A 112 10.98 -7.31 0.80
C TYR A 112 9.92 -7.99 1.67
N GLY A 113 10.27 -9.10 2.34
CA GLY A 113 9.32 -9.86 3.13
C GLY A 113 8.73 -9.07 4.30
N ARG A 114 9.52 -8.21 4.94
CA ARG A 114 9.03 -7.35 6.01
C ARG A 114 8.18 -6.22 5.46
N ALA A 115 8.62 -5.56 4.38
CA ALA A 115 7.87 -4.50 3.73
C ALA A 115 6.49 -4.97 3.25
N LEU A 116 6.43 -6.17 2.63
CA LEU A 116 5.19 -6.78 2.19
C LEU A 116 4.30 -7.16 3.38
N SER A 117 4.87 -7.77 4.43
CA SER A 117 4.12 -8.10 5.65
C SER A 117 3.52 -6.85 6.31
N ASP A 118 4.23 -5.73 6.32
CA ASP A 118 3.74 -4.49 6.91
C ASP A 118 2.64 -3.84 6.03
N ALA A 119 2.70 -4.00 4.69
CA ALA A 119 1.62 -3.59 3.79
C ALA A 119 0.34 -4.44 4.00
N ILE A 120 0.49 -5.77 4.13
CA ILE A 120 -0.62 -6.67 4.43
C ILE A 120 -1.22 -6.33 5.80
N ALA A 121 -0.39 -6.10 6.82
CA ALA A 121 -0.86 -5.77 8.17
C ALA A 121 -1.61 -4.41 8.23
N ALA A 122 -1.24 -3.45 7.37
CA ALA A 122 -1.91 -2.16 7.28
C ALA A 122 -3.20 -2.19 6.43
N SER A 123 -3.42 -3.26 5.66
CA SER A 123 -4.59 -3.47 4.80
C SER A 123 -5.87 -3.74 5.62
N ARG A 124 -7.00 -3.29 5.09
CA ARG A 124 -8.34 -3.37 5.67
C ARG A 124 -9.33 -4.14 4.79
N GLY A 125 -8.93 -4.49 3.57
CA GLY A 125 -9.76 -5.20 2.61
C GLY A 125 -10.15 -6.58 3.11
N GLU A 126 -11.33 -7.05 2.70
CA GLU A 126 -11.73 -8.45 2.90
C GLU A 126 -10.77 -9.40 2.17
N TRP A 127 -10.31 -8.99 0.99
CA TRP A 127 -9.30 -9.69 0.20
C TRP A 127 -8.05 -8.84 0.11
N VAL A 128 -6.88 -9.45 0.27
CA VAL A 128 -5.58 -8.79 0.09
C VAL A 128 -4.83 -9.51 -1.02
N ALA A 129 -4.54 -8.81 -2.12
CA ALA A 129 -3.66 -9.29 -3.17
C ALA A 129 -2.29 -8.61 -3.05
N THR A 130 -1.23 -9.37 -3.25
CA THR A 130 0.15 -8.88 -3.17
C THR A 130 0.64 -8.55 -4.58
N ILE A 131 1.15 -7.33 -4.78
CA ILE A 131 1.62 -6.84 -6.07
C ILE A 131 3.07 -6.38 -5.93
N ASP A 132 3.94 -6.75 -6.86
CA ASP A 132 5.30 -6.22 -6.91
C ASP A 132 5.31 -4.80 -7.46
N SER A 133 6.15 -3.92 -6.91
CA SER A 133 6.18 -2.50 -7.31
C SER A 133 7.01 -2.21 -8.56
N ASP A 134 7.78 -3.19 -9.06
CA ASP A 134 8.64 -3.06 -10.24
C ASP A 134 7.87 -3.05 -11.57
N GLY A 135 6.55 -3.31 -11.52
CA GLY A 135 5.65 -3.29 -12.66
C GLY A 135 5.96 -4.35 -13.71
N GLN A 136 6.54 -5.49 -13.30
CA GLN A 136 6.73 -6.67 -14.16
C GLN A 136 5.45 -7.51 -14.32
N PHE A 137 4.43 -7.27 -13.48
CA PHE A 137 3.14 -7.97 -13.52
C PHE A 137 2.01 -7.00 -13.79
N ASP A 138 1.04 -7.40 -14.63
CA ASP A 138 -0.20 -6.66 -14.86
C ASP A 138 -1.15 -6.92 -13.66
N PRO A 139 -1.56 -5.88 -12.90
CA PRO A 139 -2.52 -6.05 -11.80
C PRO A 139 -3.91 -6.53 -12.23
N ALA A 140 -4.22 -6.54 -13.53
CA ALA A 140 -5.49 -6.99 -14.08
C ALA A 140 -5.54 -8.50 -14.42
N ASP A 141 -4.39 -9.20 -14.43
CA ASP A 141 -4.30 -10.66 -14.63
C ASP A 141 -4.71 -11.45 -13.37
#